data_AF-A0A0R0MP50-F1
#
_entry.id   AF-A0A0R0MP50-F1
#
_cell.length_a   1.000
_cell.length_b   1.000
_cell.length_c   1.000
_cell.angle_alpha   90.00
_cell.angle_beta   90.00
_cell.angle_gamma   90.00
#
_symmetry.space_group_name_H-M   'P 1'
#
loop_
_entity.id
_entity.type
_entity.pdbx_description
1 polymer ?
#
loop_
_entity_poly.entity_id
_entity_poly.type
_entity_poly.pdbx_seq_one_letter_code
_entity_poly.pdbx_strand_id
1 'polypeptide(L)'
;MKTGLWFKTALALLLLLGYPAAMHWLLTASSWSHATLAWINLAQTVGMQSLLAWFFGHTLRPGREPLIAQFARRIHGADYSPRIARYARQATWAWTWFFIAMAVIPLVLFFTASLTTWSLFVNVLSIPLLGGMFVAEYAARRWCLRGIPHVSILQSFTMYRDKRRAAGDGT
;
A
#
# COMPACT_ATOMS: atom_id res chain seq x y z
N MET A 1 9.35 -10.53 -30.41
CA MET A 1 8.78 -10.10 -29.10
C MET A 1 9.44 -10.79 -27.87
N LYS A 2 10.77 -11.07 -27.85
CA LYS A 2 11.46 -11.70 -26.70
C LYS A 2 12.46 -10.77 -25.96
N THR A 3 12.79 -9.62 -26.54
CA THR A 3 13.84 -8.70 -26.07
C THR A 3 13.49 -7.93 -24.80
N GLY A 4 12.21 -7.62 -24.55
CA GLY A 4 11.80 -6.87 -23.36
C GLY A 4 11.78 -7.68 -22.06
N LEU A 5 11.63 -9.01 -22.13
CA LEU A 5 11.61 -9.86 -20.95
C LEU A 5 13.03 -10.07 -20.41
N TRP A 6 14.01 -10.26 -21.30
CA TRP A 6 15.41 -10.46 -20.94
C TRP A 6 16.02 -9.21 -20.30
N PHE A 7 15.66 -8.02 -20.78
CA PHE A 7 16.07 -6.75 -20.17
C PHE A 7 15.46 -6.56 -18.78
N LYS A 8 14.18 -6.90 -18.59
CA LYS A 8 13.51 -6.83 -17.28
C LYS A 8 14.07 -7.84 -16.28
N THR A 9 14.39 -9.06 -16.72
CA THR A 9 15.02 -10.08 -15.86
C THR A 9 16.47 -9.74 -15.55
N ALA A 10 17.24 -9.22 -16.53
CA ALA A 10 18.61 -8.78 -16.30
C ALA A 10 18.66 -7.56 -15.35
N LEU A 11 17.74 -6.62 -15.49
CA LEU A 11 17.59 -5.49 -14.59
C LEU A 11 17.14 -5.96 -13.19
N ALA A 12 16.20 -6.90 -13.10
CA ALA A 12 15.78 -7.47 -11.81
C ALA A 12 16.93 -8.24 -11.12
N LEU A 13 17.74 -9.00 -11.86
CA LEU A 13 18.90 -9.71 -11.33
C LEU A 13 20.05 -8.75 -10.95
N LEU A 14 20.27 -7.69 -11.73
CA LEU A 14 21.20 -6.61 -11.38
C LEU A 14 20.77 -5.85 -10.13
N LEU A 15 19.47 -5.61 -9.96
CA LEU A 15 18.94 -5.00 -8.73
C LEU A 15 19.00 -5.99 -7.55
N LEU A 16 18.74 -7.27 -7.78
CA LEU A 16 18.79 -8.32 -6.75
C LEU A 16 20.21 -8.68 -6.30
N LEU A 17 21.22 -8.59 -7.17
CA LEU A 17 22.63 -8.91 -6.86
C LEU A 17 23.47 -7.66 -6.61
N GLY A 18 23.18 -6.56 -7.30
CA GLY A 18 23.85 -5.28 -7.12
C GLY A 18 23.47 -4.60 -5.82
N TYR A 19 22.22 -4.74 -5.34
CA TYR A 19 21.81 -4.22 -4.04
C TYR A 19 22.58 -4.85 -2.87
N PRO A 20 22.69 -6.18 -2.74
CA PRO A 20 23.48 -6.78 -1.67
C PRO A 20 24.99 -6.55 -1.84
N ALA A 21 25.54 -6.48 -3.05
CA ALA A 21 26.96 -6.18 -3.25
C ALA A 21 27.31 -4.71 -2.92
N ALA A 22 26.47 -3.76 -3.36
CA ALA A 22 26.62 -2.35 -3.01
C ALA A 22 26.36 -2.10 -1.52
N MET A 23 25.39 -2.80 -0.92
CA MET A 23 25.14 -2.76 0.52
C MET A 23 26.31 -3.38 1.29
N HIS A 24 26.87 -4.50 0.83
CA HIS A 24 28.03 -5.13 1.46
C HIS A 24 29.27 -4.25 1.37
N TRP A 25 29.56 -3.64 0.21
CA TRP A 25 30.64 -2.66 0.06
C TRP A 25 30.40 -1.41 0.92
N LEU A 26 29.16 -0.89 0.95
CA LEU A 26 28.80 0.24 1.79
C LEU A 26 28.86 -0.08 3.28
N LEU A 27 28.66 -1.33 3.72
CA LEU A 27 28.74 -1.73 5.12
C LEU A 27 30.16 -2.12 5.56
N THR A 28 31.04 -2.49 4.62
CA THR A 28 32.41 -2.96 4.92
C THR A 28 33.48 -1.90 4.65
N ALA A 29 33.27 -1.01 3.68
CA ALA A 29 34.15 0.13 3.43
C ALA A 29 33.98 1.25 4.47
N SER A 30 33.09 1.08 5.43
CA SER A 30 32.51 2.17 6.17
C SER A 30 32.42 1.82 7.65
N SER A 31 33.22 2.50 8.46
CA SER A 31 33.27 2.35 9.93
C SER A 31 32.09 3.05 10.61
N TRP A 32 30.87 2.89 10.09
CA TRP A 32 29.73 3.67 10.55
C TRP A 32 29.40 3.28 11.97
N SER A 33 29.42 4.27 12.85
CA SER A 33 28.99 4.07 14.22
C SER A 33 27.52 3.61 14.24
N HIS A 34 27.15 2.81 15.23
CA HIS A 34 25.76 2.42 15.46
C HIS A 34 24.83 3.64 15.56
N ALA A 35 25.34 4.78 16.04
CA ALA A 35 24.60 6.03 16.08
C ALA A 35 24.26 6.57 14.68
N THR A 36 25.21 6.54 13.74
CA THR A 36 24.97 7.02 12.37
C THR A 36 23.93 6.16 11.65
N LEU A 37 23.99 4.84 11.84
CA LEU A 37 22.99 3.91 11.29
C LEU A 37 21.60 4.14 11.89
N ALA A 38 21.52 4.44 13.19
CA ALA A 38 20.26 4.73 13.86
C ALA A 38 19.61 6.01 13.32
N TRP A 39 20.40 7.07 13.08
CA TRP A 39 19.91 8.31 12.46
C TRP A 39 19.41 8.11 11.04
N ILE A 40 20.14 7.38 10.20
CA ILE A 40 19.69 7.05 8.83
C ILE A 40 18.39 6.27 8.88
N ASN A 41 18.33 5.22 9.69
CA ASN A 41 17.15 4.37 9.78
C ASN A 41 15.94 5.14 10.31
N LEU A 42 16.14 6.06 11.27
CA LEU A 42 15.11 6.98 11.73
C LEU A 42 14.61 7.87 10.58
N ALA A 43 15.53 8.55 9.87
CA ALA A 43 15.18 9.44 8.76
C ALA A 43 14.43 8.70 7.65
N GLN A 44 14.89 7.50 7.29
CA GLN A 44 14.22 6.64 6.32
C GLN A 44 12.83 6.22 6.78
N THR A 45 12.71 5.73 8.02
CA THR A 45 11.43 5.29 8.59
C THR A 45 10.44 6.44 8.65
N VAL A 46 10.81 7.55 9.27
CA VAL A 46 9.93 8.73 9.41
C VAL A 46 9.60 9.33 8.05
N GLY A 47 10.59 9.45 7.16
CA GLY A 47 10.41 9.98 5.80
C GLY A 47 9.43 9.14 4.99
N MET A 48 9.63 7.82 4.93
CA MET A 48 8.76 6.90 4.20
C MET A 48 7.33 6.92 4.73
N GLN A 49 7.16 6.80 6.05
CA GLN A 49 5.83 6.77 6.66
C GLN A 49 5.11 8.12 6.50
N SER A 50 5.83 9.24 6.58
CA SER A 50 5.27 10.57 6.32
C SER A 50 4.86 10.76 4.87
N LEU A 51 5.65 10.27 3.91
CA LEU A 51 5.30 10.30 2.48
C LEU A 51 4.04 9.48 2.20
N LEU A 52 3.92 8.28 2.79
CA LEU A 52 2.72 7.46 2.66
C LEU A 52 1.50 8.12 3.31
N ALA A 53 1.64 8.67 4.52
CA ALA A 53 0.59 9.43 5.17
C ALA A 53 0.14 10.63 4.32
N TRP A 54 1.09 11.36 3.72
CA TRP A 54 0.78 12.47 2.83
C TRP A 54 0.07 11.99 1.56
N PHE A 55 0.52 10.89 0.95
CA PHE A 55 -0.10 10.35 -0.26
C PHE A 55 -1.55 9.93 -0.03
N PHE A 56 -1.83 9.18 1.05
CA PHE A 56 -3.19 8.81 1.43
C PHE A 56 -4.02 10.03 1.85
N GLY A 57 -3.46 10.89 2.71
CA GLY A 57 -4.12 12.08 3.24
C GLY A 57 -4.47 13.11 2.16
N HIS A 58 -3.61 13.29 1.16
CA HIS A 58 -3.86 14.20 0.04
C HIS A 58 -5.07 13.78 -0.80
N THR A 59 -5.40 12.47 -0.83
CA THR A 59 -6.60 11.97 -1.50
C THR A 59 -7.90 12.15 -0.71
N LEU A 60 -7.83 12.57 0.55
CA LEU A 60 -9.01 12.88 1.38
C LEU A 60 -9.59 14.29 1.12
N ARG A 61 -8.88 15.15 0.38
CA ARG A 61 -9.31 16.54 0.09
C ARG A 61 -10.72 16.59 -0.54
N PRO A 62 -11.57 17.56 -0.16
CA PRO A 62 -12.90 17.72 -0.75
C PRO A 62 -12.84 17.82 -2.27
N GLY A 63 -13.70 17.10 -2.99
CA GLY A 63 -13.72 17.07 -4.45
C GLY A 63 -12.77 16.07 -5.12
N ARG A 64 -11.93 15.35 -4.35
CA ARG A 64 -11.11 14.23 -4.88
C ARG A 64 -11.63 12.88 -4.42
N GLU A 65 -11.50 11.89 -5.29
CA GLU A 65 -11.83 10.52 -4.99
C GLU A 65 -10.69 9.85 -4.20
N PRO A 66 -10.97 9.24 -3.02
CA PRO A 66 -9.96 8.51 -2.24
C PRO A 66 -9.28 7.41 -3.08
N LEU A 67 -8.00 7.13 -2.84
CA LEU A 67 -7.26 6.08 -3.58
C LEU A 67 -7.98 4.73 -3.56
N ILE A 68 -8.48 4.31 -2.40
CA ILE A 68 -9.22 3.05 -2.25
C ILE A 68 -10.53 3.09 -3.05
N ALA A 69 -11.15 4.26 -3.18
CA ALA A 69 -12.35 4.45 -4.00
C ALA A 69 -12.03 4.40 -5.50
N GLN A 70 -10.91 4.98 -5.94
CA GLN A 70 -10.45 4.87 -7.33
C GLN A 70 -10.18 3.41 -7.72
N PHE A 71 -9.53 2.64 -6.84
CA PHE A 71 -9.35 1.20 -7.05
C PHE A 71 -10.69 0.45 -7.04
N ALA A 72 -11.56 0.73 -6.07
CA ALA A 72 -12.88 0.10 -5.99
C ALA A 72 -13.75 0.42 -7.21
N ARG A 73 -13.71 1.64 -7.74
CA ARG A 73 -14.44 2.04 -8.95
C ARG A 73 -13.91 1.33 -10.19
N ARG A 74 -12.59 1.18 -10.33
CA ARG A 74 -12.00 0.40 -11.43
C ARG A 74 -12.39 -1.09 -11.36
N ILE A 75 -12.61 -1.62 -10.16
CA ILE A 75 -12.98 -3.02 -9.95
C ILE A 75 -14.50 -3.25 -10.08
N HIS A 76 -15.33 -2.35 -9.55
CA HIS A 76 -16.79 -2.51 -9.49
C HIS A 76 -17.56 -1.80 -10.61
N GLY A 77 -16.91 -0.97 -11.43
CA GLY A 77 -17.52 -0.36 -12.62
C GLY A 77 -18.79 0.43 -12.31
N ALA A 78 -19.89 0.10 -12.98
CA ALA A 78 -21.18 0.80 -12.89
C ALA A 78 -21.91 0.61 -11.53
N ASP A 79 -21.52 -0.39 -10.73
CA ASP A 79 -22.17 -0.71 -9.44
C ASP A 79 -21.56 0.06 -8.25
N TYR A 80 -20.92 1.21 -8.52
CA TYR A 80 -20.28 2.05 -7.52
C TYR A 80 -21.31 2.81 -6.67
N SER A 81 -21.73 2.20 -5.56
CA SER A 81 -22.67 2.79 -4.61
C SER A 81 -22.02 3.89 -3.73
N PRO A 82 -22.77 4.94 -3.33
CA PRO A 82 -22.33 5.93 -2.33
C PRO A 82 -21.84 5.31 -1.01
N ARG A 83 -22.31 4.11 -0.66
CA ARG A 83 -21.86 3.36 0.52
C ARG A 83 -20.39 2.91 0.39
N ILE A 84 -19.97 2.48 -0.80
CA ILE A 84 -18.58 2.09 -1.11
C ILE A 84 -17.68 3.31 -1.02
N ALA A 85 -18.14 4.46 -1.51
CA ALA A 85 -17.40 5.73 -1.44
C ALA A 85 -17.12 6.18 0.01
N ARG A 86 -18.12 6.08 0.88
CA ARG A 86 -17.97 6.41 2.32
C ARG A 86 -17.01 5.46 3.02
N TYR A 87 -17.14 4.16 2.79
CA TYR A 87 -16.21 3.16 3.33
C TYR A 87 -14.78 3.42 2.88
N ALA A 88 -14.56 3.64 1.58
CA ALA A 88 -13.23 3.91 1.04
C ALA A 88 -12.58 5.16 1.64
N ARG A 89 -13.37 6.20 1.96
CA ARG A 89 -12.90 7.39 2.67
C ARG A 89 -12.51 7.07 4.11
N GLN A 90 -13.30 6.27 4.83
CA GLN A 90 -12.99 5.83 6.20
C GLN A 90 -11.73 4.96 6.26
N ALA A 91 -11.60 4.01 5.34
CA ALA A 91 -10.40 3.20 5.18
C ALA A 91 -9.17 4.07 4.90
N THR A 92 -9.28 5.06 4.02
CA THR A 92 -8.20 5.99 3.71
C THR A 92 -7.78 6.81 4.95
N TRP A 93 -8.73 7.23 5.79
CA TRP A 93 -8.44 7.85 7.08
C TRP A 93 -7.69 6.90 8.03
N ALA A 94 -8.13 5.65 8.15
CA ALA A 94 -7.48 4.67 9.01
C ALA A 94 -6.02 4.41 8.58
N TRP A 95 -5.78 4.25 7.27
CA TRP A 95 -4.42 4.14 6.72
C TRP A 95 -3.58 5.38 6.97
N THR A 96 -4.15 6.58 6.79
CA THR A 96 -3.44 7.84 7.05
C THR A 96 -2.99 7.93 8.51
N TRP A 97 -3.90 7.66 9.46
CA TRP A 97 -3.57 7.67 10.89
C TRP A 97 -2.56 6.59 11.28
N PHE A 98 -2.67 5.40 10.69
CA PHE A 98 -1.69 4.34 10.90
C PHE A 98 -0.28 4.77 10.47
N PHE A 99 -0.13 5.35 9.28
CA PHE A 99 1.17 5.83 8.80
C PHE A 99 1.71 7.00 9.65
N ILE A 100 0.84 7.92 10.09
CA ILE A 100 1.24 8.98 11.03
C ILE A 100 1.76 8.37 12.34
N ALA A 101 1.03 7.42 12.93
CA ALA A 101 1.46 6.75 14.16
C ALA A 101 2.80 6.03 13.97
N MET A 102 2.98 5.35 12.84
CA MET A 102 4.22 4.67 12.50
C MET A 102 5.39 5.62 12.17
N ALA A 103 5.14 6.91 11.92
CA ALA A 103 6.19 7.92 11.82
C ALA A 103 6.51 8.52 13.20
N VAL A 104 5.47 8.85 13.98
CA VAL A 104 5.59 9.58 15.25
C VAL A 104 6.11 8.69 16.37
N ILE A 105 5.65 7.45 16.50
CA ILE A 105 6.04 6.57 17.62
C ILE A 105 7.55 6.26 17.58
N PRO A 106 8.15 5.81 16.45
CA PRO A 106 9.60 5.67 16.38
C PRO A 106 10.35 6.96 16.65
N LEU A 107 9.85 8.10 16.16
CA LEU A 107 10.48 9.39 16.37
C LEU A 107 10.53 9.75 17.86
N VAL A 108 9.41 9.59 18.57
CA VAL A 108 9.35 9.84 20.02
C VAL A 108 10.24 8.86 20.79
N LEU A 109 10.18 7.56 20.46
CA LEU A 109 11.00 6.54 21.11
C LEU A 109 12.49 6.79 20.93
N PHE A 110 12.91 7.33 19.78
CA PHE A 110 14.31 7.66 19.52
C PHE A 110 14.87 8.70 20.49
N PHE A 111 14.05 9.68 20.89
CA PHE A 111 14.47 10.75 21.81
C PHE A 111 14.21 10.46 23.29
N THR A 112 13.28 9.55 23.60
CA THR A 112 12.80 9.34 24.98
C THR A 112 13.14 7.98 25.56
N ALA A 113 13.47 6.98 24.73
CA ALA A 113 13.69 5.61 25.15
C ALA A 113 15.11 5.09 24.78
N SER A 114 15.42 3.89 25.25
CA SER A 114 16.68 3.22 24.90
C SER A 114 16.74 2.86 23.41
N LEU A 115 17.96 2.81 22.85
CA LEU A 115 18.18 2.38 21.46
C LEU A 115 17.60 0.98 21.19
N THR A 116 17.62 0.10 22.18
CA THR A 116 17.02 -1.25 22.10
C THR A 116 15.50 -1.19 21.94
N THR A 117 14.81 -0.37 22.74
CA THR A 117 13.35 -0.20 22.67
C THR A 117 12.93 0.38 21.32
N TRP A 118 13.64 1.41 20.86
CA TRP A 118 13.40 2.01 19.56
C TRP A 118 13.63 1.01 18.42
N SER A 119 14.75 0.28 18.44
CA SER A 119 15.09 -0.71 17.42
C SER A 119 14.10 -1.87 17.38
N LEU A 120 13.63 -2.35 18.54
CA LEU A 120 12.60 -3.38 18.63
C LEU A 120 11.31 -2.90 17.95
N PHE A 121 10.92 -1.65 18.17
CA PHE A 121 9.73 -1.11 17.52
C PHE A 121 9.88 -1.08 15.99
N VAL A 122 10.95 -0.44 15.50
CA VAL A 122 11.13 -0.21 14.06
C VAL A 122 11.36 -1.49 13.29
N ASN A 123 12.16 -2.42 13.84
CA ASN A 123 12.58 -3.63 13.12
C ASN A 123 11.68 -4.84 13.36
N VAL A 124 11.07 -4.95 14.56
CA VAL A 124 10.29 -6.14 14.93
C VAL A 124 8.80 -5.84 14.96
N LEU A 125 8.35 -4.77 15.63
CA LEU A 125 6.91 -4.48 15.78
C LEU A 125 6.27 -3.89 14.52
N SER A 126 7.02 -3.22 13.66
CA SER A 126 6.47 -2.63 12.43
C SER A 126 5.78 -3.63 11.52
N ILE A 127 6.36 -4.83 11.35
CA ILE A 127 5.82 -5.89 10.48
C ILE A 127 4.48 -6.45 10.99
N PRO A 128 4.34 -6.93 12.24
CA PRO A 128 3.06 -7.40 12.75
C PRO A 128 2.03 -6.28 12.85
N LEU A 129 2.41 -5.03 13.14
CA LEU A 129 1.48 -3.90 13.12
C LEU A 129 0.93 -3.64 11.71
N LEU A 130 1.79 -3.69 10.69
CA LEU A 130 1.37 -3.55 9.30
C LEU A 130 0.45 -4.71 8.89
N GLY A 131 0.82 -5.95 9.22
CA GLY A 131 -0.01 -7.12 8.98
C GLY A 131 -1.38 -7.01 9.67
N GLY A 132 -1.39 -6.58 10.93
CA GLY A 132 -2.61 -6.34 11.71
C GLY A 132 -3.51 -5.28 11.06
N MET A 133 -2.93 -4.18 10.55
CA MET A 133 -3.67 -3.16 9.83
C MET A 133 -4.33 -3.70 8.55
N PHE A 134 -3.62 -4.53 7.78
CA PHE A 134 -4.21 -5.19 6.60
C PHE A 134 -5.34 -6.16 6.96
N VAL A 135 -5.18 -6.94 8.04
CA VAL A 135 -6.23 -7.84 8.53
C VAL A 135 -7.45 -7.04 8.99
N ALA A 136 -7.26 -5.94 9.72
CA ALA A 136 -8.33 -5.06 10.16
C ALA A 136 -9.08 -4.43 8.98
N GLU A 137 -8.35 -3.92 7.97
CA GLU A 137 -8.93 -3.40 6.73
C GLU A 137 -9.72 -4.48 5.98
N TYR A 138 -9.20 -5.71 5.89
CA TYR A 138 -9.89 -6.81 5.24
C TYR A 138 -11.17 -7.23 5.99
N ALA A 139 -11.11 -7.33 7.31
CA ALA A 139 -12.26 -7.64 8.15
C ALA A 139 -13.32 -6.53 8.05
N ALA A 140 -12.91 -5.26 8.13
CA ALA A 140 -13.78 -4.10 7.97
C ALA A 140 -14.44 -4.09 6.58
N ARG A 141 -13.68 -4.39 5.51
CA ARG A 141 -14.22 -4.53 4.15
C ARG A 141 -15.29 -5.61 4.10
N ARG A 142 -15.00 -6.79 4.66
CA ARG A 142 -15.93 -7.93 4.65
C ARG A 142 -17.18 -7.66 5.47
N TRP A 143 -17.08 -6.88 6.55
CA TRP A 143 -18.22 -6.54 7.40
C TRP A 143 -19.06 -5.38 6.84
N CYS A 144 -18.43 -4.30 6.40
CA CYS A 144 -19.13 -3.11 5.91
C CYS A 144 -19.73 -3.28 4.51
N LEU A 145 -19.12 -4.13 3.66
CA LEU A 145 -19.60 -4.42 2.31
C LEU A 145 -20.35 -5.76 2.22
N ARG A 146 -20.64 -6.41 3.36
CA ARG A 146 -21.53 -7.58 3.42
C ARG A 146 -22.90 -7.19 2.86
N GLY A 147 -23.33 -7.87 1.81
CA GLY A 147 -24.64 -7.66 1.17
C GLY A 147 -24.63 -6.80 -0.11
N ILE A 148 -23.47 -6.30 -0.56
CA ILE A 148 -23.34 -5.79 -1.93
C ILE A 148 -23.02 -6.98 -2.84
N PRO A 149 -23.90 -7.33 -3.81
CA PRO A 149 -23.64 -8.43 -4.73
C PRO A 149 -22.28 -8.22 -5.40
N HIS A 150 -21.38 -9.18 -5.24
CA HIS A 150 -20.15 -9.19 -6.02
C HIS A 150 -20.54 -9.58 -7.44
N VAL A 151 -20.84 -8.59 -8.29
CA VAL A 151 -20.86 -8.83 -9.73
C VAL A 151 -19.47 -9.32 -10.12
N SER A 152 -19.40 -10.62 -10.39
CA SER A 152 -18.23 -11.22 -10.99
C SER A 152 -17.99 -10.52 -12.32
N ILE A 153 -16.76 -10.09 -12.61
CA ILE A 153 -16.37 -9.47 -13.89
C ILE A 153 -16.88 -10.27 -15.10
N LEU A 154 -16.99 -11.59 -14.94
CA LEU A 154 -17.54 -12.50 -15.95
C LEU A 154 -19.02 -12.25 -16.27
N GLN A 155 -19.84 -11.82 -15.30
CA GLN A 155 -21.26 -11.51 -15.52
C GLN A 155 -21.47 -10.24 -16.36
N SER A 156 -20.58 -9.26 -16.21
CA SER A 156 -20.57 -8.05 -17.06
C SER A 156 -20.29 -8.42 -18.53
N PHE A 157 -19.39 -9.39 -18.77
CA PHE A 157 -19.09 -9.89 -20.11
C PHE A 157 -20.24 -10.69 -20.72
N THR A 158 -20.96 -11.49 -19.92
CA THR A 158 -22.12 -12.24 -20.44
C THR A 158 -23.26 -11.31 -20.85
N MET A 159 -23.53 -10.24 -20.09
CA MET A 159 -24.56 -9.26 -20.47
C MET A 159 -24.24 -8.51 -21.77
N TYR A 160 -22.96 -8.17 -22.02
CA TYR A 160 -22.58 -7.53 -23.29
C TYR A 160 -22.70 -8.49 -24.50
N ARG A 161 -22.41 -9.78 -24.28
CA ARG A 161 -22.51 -10.80 -25.32
C ARG A 161 -23.95 -11.08 -25.72
N ASP A 162 -24.88 -11.07 -24.77
CA ASP A 162 -26.31 -11.30 -25.03
C ASP A 162 -26.96 -10.13 -25.79
N LYS A 163 -26.55 -8.88 -25.49
CA LYS A 163 -27.00 -7.71 -26.28
C LYS A 163 -26.55 -7.74 -27.74
N ARG A 164 -25.35 -8.26 -28.05
CA ARG A 164 -24.89 -8.37 -29.45
C ARG A 164 -25.55 -9.53 -30.21
N ARG A 165 -25.93 -10.62 -29.54
CA ARG A 165 -26.68 -11.71 -30.17
C ARG A 165 -28.12 -11.29 -30.50
N ALA A 166 -28.81 -10.66 -29.56
CA ALA A 166 -30.16 -10.15 -29.78
C ALA A 166 -30.26 -9.08 -30.90
N ALA A 167 -29.18 -8.31 -31.12
CA ALA A 167 -29.10 -7.34 -32.21
C ALA A 167 -28.72 -7.96 -33.58
N GLY A 168 -28.22 -9.20 -33.60
CA GLY A 168 -27.83 -9.92 -34.82
C GLY A 168 -28.91 -10.86 -35.36
N ASP A 169 -29.85 -11.29 -34.52
CA ASP A 169 -30.96 -12.18 -34.92
C ASP A 169 -32.22 -11.41 -35.39
N GLY A 170 -32.16 -10.08 -35.44
CA GLY A 170 -33.26 -9.18 -35.82
C GLY A 170 -33.15 -8.55 -37.21
N THR A 171 -32.27 -9.07 -38.08
CA THR A 171 -32.10 -8.63 -39.48
C THR A 171 -32.32 -9.76 -40.45
#